data_AF-D6GU92-F1
#
_entry.id   AF-D6GU92-F1
#
_cell.length_a   1.000
_cell.length_b   1.000
_cell.length_c   1.000
_cell.angle_alpha   90.00
_cell.angle_beta   90.00
_cell.angle_gamma   90.00
#
_symmetry.space_group_name_H-M   'P 1'
#
loop_
_entity.id
_entity.type
_entity.pdbx_description
1 polymer ?
#
loop_
_entity_poly.entity_id
_entity_poly.type
_entity_poly.pdbx_seq_one_letter_code
_entity_poly.pdbx_strand_id
1 'polypeptide(L)'
;MDSIIYYNAIKSSYEGLYFKEQIKKIQFLLSKFEIKTPYTILDVGAGTGILETILRNNNITALEPSDMADMIVQRKLNNVSIVRETIEKFQTDKKFDFVFCITVLQDIPEEQRENAIEKMISLTNEGGFTIISVLKASGIDLSILNPMESGEIENDIYFIFRK
;
A
#
# COMPACT_ATOMS: atom_id res chain seq x y z
N MET A 1 -9.49 15.49 11.02
CA MET A 1 -10.00 15.73 9.65
C MET A 1 -9.94 14.38 8.96
N ASP A 2 -11.00 13.97 8.29
CA ASP A 2 -11.03 12.70 7.54
C ASP A 2 -9.87 12.71 6.52
N SER A 3 -9.03 11.68 6.56
CA SER A 3 -7.85 11.56 5.69
C SER A 3 -8.24 11.57 4.21
N ILE A 4 -9.41 11.02 3.86
CA ILE A 4 -9.94 11.04 2.48
C ILE A 4 -10.21 12.48 2.03
N ILE A 5 -10.78 13.32 2.90
CA ILE A 5 -11.04 14.75 2.58
C ILE A 5 -9.72 15.48 2.35
N TYR A 6 -8.71 15.22 3.20
CA TYR A 6 -7.38 15.80 3.03
C TYR A 6 -6.77 15.42 1.67
N TYR A 7 -6.76 14.13 1.32
CA TYR A 7 -6.18 13.69 0.07
C TYR A 7 -6.95 14.15 -1.17
N ASN A 8 -8.28 14.24 -1.10
CA ASN A 8 -9.08 14.88 -2.15
C ASN A 8 -8.66 16.33 -2.38
N ALA A 9 -8.39 17.08 -1.31
CA ALA A 9 -7.99 18.48 -1.40
C ALA A 9 -6.59 18.67 -2.02
N ILE A 10 -5.66 17.74 -1.79
CA ILE A 10 -4.28 17.87 -2.27
C ILE A 10 -3.96 17.08 -3.54
N LYS A 11 -4.90 16.30 -4.08
CA LYS A 11 -4.71 15.40 -5.23
C LYS A 11 -3.90 16.01 -6.38
N SER A 12 -4.19 17.24 -6.80
CA SER A 12 -3.50 17.90 -7.91
C SER A 12 -2.03 18.25 -7.63
N SER A 13 -1.65 18.35 -6.37
CA SER A 13 -0.31 18.74 -5.92
C SER A 13 0.46 17.60 -5.26
N TYR A 14 -0.21 16.47 -4.97
CA TYR A 14 0.35 15.33 -4.25
C TYR A 14 1.67 14.85 -4.84
N GLU A 15 1.71 14.58 -6.15
CA GLU A 15 2.96 14.11 -6.78
C GLU A 15 4.06 15.17 -6.74
N GLY A 16 3.72 16.45 -6.84
CA GLY A 16 4.70 17.53 -6.69
C GLY A 16 5.37 17.56 -5.31
N LEU A 17 4.65 17.12 -4.28
CA LEU A 17 5.13 17.08 -2.91
C LEU A 17 5.85 15.76 -2.57
N TYR A 18 5.30 14.62 -3.00
CA TYR A 18 5.66 13.32 -2.45
C TYR A 18 6.25 12.33 -3.47
N PHE A 19 6.20 12.60 -4.78
CA PHE A 19 6.55 11.60 -5.80
C PHE A 19 7.97 11.05 -5.64
N LYS A 20 8.97 11.91 -5.44
CA LYS A 20 10.37 11.49 -5.30
C LYS A 20 10.59 10.61 -4.08
N GLU A 21 9.95 10.94 -2.96
CA GLU A 21 10.04 10.16 -1.73
C GLU A 21 9.36 8.80 -1.89
N GLN A 22 8.15 8.78 -2.45
CA GLN A 22 7.38 7.54 -2.67
C GLN A 22 8.08 6.57 -3.63
N ILE A 23 8.65 7.08 -4.73
CA ILE A 23 9.46 6.26 -5.65
C ILE A 23 10.61 5.57 -4.92
N LYS A 24 11.35 6.29 -4.08
CA LYS A 24 12.48 5.71 -3.34
C LYS A 24 12.04 4.65 -2.34
N LYS A 25 10.95 4.90 -1.59
CA LYS A 25 10.37 3.92 -0.66
C LYS A 25 10.01 2.64 -1.39
N ILE A 26 9.25 2.77 -2.48
CA ILE A 26 8.81 1.63 -3.31
C ILE A 26 10.02 0.87 -3.86
N GLN A 27 11.00 1.56 -4.47
CA GLN A 27 12.18 0.92 -5.03
C GLN A 27 13.02 0.19 -3.97
N PHE A 28 13.20 0.82 -2.80
CA PHE A 28 13.91 0.21 -1.69
C PHE A 28 13.20 -1.06 -1.20
N LEU A 29 11.88 -1.01 -0.99
CA LEU A 29 11.10 -2.18 -0.55
C LEU A 29 11.13 -3.30 -1.59
N LEU A 30 10.97 -2.96 -2.87
CA LEU A 30 11.05 -3.92 -3.97
C LEU A 30 12.44 -4.56 -4.11
N SER A 31 13.51 -3.85 -3.75
CA SER A 31 14.88 -4.40 -3.81
C SER A 31 15.13 -5.56 -2.84
N LYS A 32 14.23 -5.78 -1.88
CA LYS A 32 14.32 -6.87 -0.89
C LYS A 32 13.78 -8.21 -1.40
N PHE A 33 13.14 -8.21 -2.56
CA PHE A 33 12.49 -9.39 -3.11
C PHE A 33 13.06 -9.73 -4.47
N GLU A 34 13.15 -11.03 -4.75
CA GLU A 34 13.35 -11.50 -6.13
C GLU A 34 12.04 -11.29 -6.91
N ILE A 35 12.03 -10.32 -7.82
CA ILE A 35 10.83 -10.06 -8.62
C ILE A 35 10.72 -11.10 -9.73
N LYS A 36 9.77 -12.04 -9.62
CA LYS A 36 9.34 -12.94 -10.70
C LYS A 36 7.94 -12.56 -11.16
N THR A 37 7.82 -11.88 -12.29
CA THR A 37 6.50 -11.51 -12.85
C THR A 37 5.90 -12.66 -13.67
N PRO A 38 4.55 -12.79 -13.72
CA PRO A 38 3.55 -11.94 -13.06
C PRO A 38 3.18 -12.43 -11.65
N TYR A 39 3.13 -11.50 -10.70
CA TYR A 39 2.50 -11.69 -9.39
C TYR A 39 1.07 -11.15 -9.33
N THR A 40 0.32 -11.60 -8.34
CA THR A 40 -0.94 -10.99 -7.90
C THR A 40 -0.67 -10.04 -6.74
N ILE A 41 -1.12 -8.80 -6.86
CA ILE A 41 -0.80 -7.71 -5.93
C ILE A 41 -2.07 -7.03 -5.43
N LEU A 42 -2.13 -6.77 -4.13
CA LEU A 42 -3.06 -5.82 -3.53
C LEU A 42 -2.28 -4.60 -3.07
N ASP A 43 -2.68 -3.40 -3.48
CA ASP A 43 -2.16 -2.14 -2.94
C ASP A 43 -3.26 -1.45 -2.13
N VAL A 44 -3.02 -1.23 -0.84
CA VAL A 44 -3.95 -0.63 0.12
C VAL A 44 -3.59 0.83 0.31
N GLY A 45 -4.46 1.73 -0.18
CA GLY A 45 -4.19 3.16 -0.27
C GLY A 45 -3.25 3.50 -1.43
N ALA A 46 -3.61 3.04 -2.63
CA ALA A 46 -2.78 3.12 -3.84
C ALA A 46 -2.47 4.56 -4.32
N GLY A 47 -3.17 5.56 -3.78
CA GLY A 47 -2.90 6.96 -4.03
C GLY A 47 -3.02 7.30 -5.51
N THR A 48 -1.95 7.89 -6.05
CA THR A 48 -1.92 8.35 -7.44
C THR A 48 -1.45 7.30 -8.44
N GLY A 49 -1.15 6.07 -8.00
CA GLY A 49 -0.79 4.98 -8.91
C GLY A 49 0.71 4.79 -9.13
N ILE A 50 1.56 5.24 -8.19
CA ILE A 50 3.02 5.21 -8.34
C ILE A 50 3.51 3.76 -8.36
N LEU A 51 3.04 2.93 -7.41
CA LEU A 51 3.39 1.51 -7.33
C LEU A 51 2.94 0.76 -8.59
N GLU A 52 1.71 1.00 -9.02
CA GLU A 52 1.09 0.39 -10.20
C GLU A 52 1.90 0.65 -11.47
N THR A 53 2.45 1.86 -11.58
CA THR A 53 3.30 2.24 -12.72
C THR A 53 4.60 1.47 -12.73
N ILE A 54 5.23 1.30 -11.56
CA ILE A 54 6.48 0.54 -11.42
C ILE A 54 6.23 -0.95 -11.68
N LEU A 55 5.11 -1.49 -11.19
CA LEU A 55 4.77 -2.91 -11.22
C LEU A 55 3.81 -3.28 -12.36
N ARG A 56 3.75 -2.48 -13.44
CA ARG A 56 2.81 -2.61 -14.58
C ARG A 56 2.81 -3.96 -15.34
N ASN A 57 3.71 -4.87 -15.00
CA ASN A 57 3.77 -6.22 -15.57
C ASN A 57 3.10 -7.29 -14.67
N ASN A 58 2.48 -6.88 -13.56
CA ASN A 58 1.81 -7.75 -12.58
C ASN A 58 0.28 -7.55 -12.61
N ASN A 59 -0.50 -8.42 -11.98
CA ASN A 59 -1.94 -8.23 -11.83
C ASN A 59 -2.23 -7.49 -10.53
N ILE A 60 -2.69 -6.25 -10.58
CA ILE A 60 -2.81 -5.38 -9.40
C ILE A 60 -4.27 -5.07 -9.10
N THR A 61 -4.65 -5.20 -7.84
CA THR A 61 -5.88 -4.62 -7.27
C THR A 61 -5.48 -3.43 -6.43
N ALA A 62 -5.87 -2.22 -6.84
CA ALA A 62 -5.55 -0.97 -6.18
C ALA A 62 -6.76 -0.49 -5.37
N LEU A 63 -6.68 -0.50 -4.04
CA LEU A 63 -7.70 0.08 -3.17
C LEU A 63 -7.36 1.55 -2.92
N GLU A 64 -8.23 2.46 -3.35
CA GLU A 64 -8.06 3.89 -3.11
C GLU A 64 -9.44 4.55 -2.96
N PRO A 65 -9.88 4.85 -1.72
CA PRO A 65 -11.19 5.43 -1.47
C PRO A 65 -11.30 6.91 -1.88
N SER A 66 -10.18 7.62 -2.02
CA SER A 66 -10.17 9.03 -2.40
C SER A 66 -10.23 9.23 -3.92
N ASP A 67 -10.37 10.48 -4.33
CA ASP A 67 -10.34 10.87 -5.74
C ASP A 67 -8.96 10.72 -6.36
N MET A 68 -7.89 10.43 -5.59
CA MET A 68 -6.57 10.11 -6.15
C MET A 68 -6.63 8.91 -7.11
N ALA A 69 -7.60 8.01 -6.91
CA ALA A 69 -7.88 6.88 -7.81
C ALA A 69 -8.02 7.28 -9.30
N ASP A 70 -8.50 8.49 -9.60
CA ASP A 70 -8.60 8.96 -11.00
C ASP A 70 -7.23 9.11 -11.67
N MET A 71 -6.18 9.40 -10.90
CA MET A 71 -4.83 9.49 -11.44
C MET A 71 -4.34 8.11 -11.88
N ILE A 72 -4.73 7.05 -11.18
CA ILE A 72 -4.47 5.67 -11.59
C ILE A 72 -5.17 5.37 -12.93
N VAL A 73 -6.43 5.78 -13.08
CA VAL A 73 -7.19 5.63 -14.36
C VAL A 73 -6.46 6.35 -15.51
N GLN A 74 -5.97 7.57 -15.27
CA GLN A 74 -5.28 8.38 -16.28
C GLN A 74 -3.96 7.75 -16.77
N ARG A 75 -3.35 6.86 -15.99
CA ARG A 75 -2.13 6.11 -16.39
C ARG A 75 -2.40 5.04 -17.45
N LYS A 76 -3.67 4.67 -17.70
CA LYS A 76 -4.08 3.69 -18.72
C LYS A 76 -3.35 2.35 -18.59
N LEU A 77 -3.27 1.82 -17.38
CA LEU A 77 -2.66 0.52 -17.08
C LEU A 77 -3.69 -0.59 -17.27
N ASN A 78 -3.42 -1.53 -18.19
CA ASN A 78 -4.38 -2.58 -18.58
C ASN A 78 -4.53 -3.72 -17.55
N ASN A 79 -3.61 -3.78 -16.60
CA ASN A 79 -3.40 -4.86 -15.64
C ASN A 79 -3.74 -4.45 -14.20
N VAL A 80 -4.44 -3.31 -14.03
CA VAL A 80 -4.80 -2.73 -12.74
C VAL A 80 -6.32 -2.64 -12.62
N SER A 81 -6.85 -3.29 -11.59
CA SER A 81 -8.25 -3.16 -11.18
C SER A 81 -8.32 -2.16 -10.03
N ILE A 82 -9.01 -1.04 -10.23
CA ILE A 82 -9.15 0.01 -9.22
C ILE A 82 -10.45 -0.22 -8.45
N VAL A 83 -10.38 -0.22 -7.13
CA VAL A 83 -11.52 -0.37 -6.23
C VAL A 83 -11.56 0.84 -5.29
N ARG A 84 -12.64 1.63 -5.39
CA ARG A 84 -12.84 2.83 -4.56
C ARG A 84 -13.46 2.47 -3.21
N GLU A 85 -12.67 1.80 -2.38
CA GLU A 85 -13.12 1.27 -1.09
C GLU A 85 -11.96 1.28 -0.09
N THR A 86 -12.28 1.31 1.21
CA THR A 86 -11.29 1.12 2.27
C THR A 86 -11.01 -0.36 2.51
N ILE A 87 -9.89 -0.70 3.15
CA ILE A 87 -9.54 -2.11 3.44
C ILE A 87 -10.57 -2.79 4.33
N GLU A 88 -11.20 -2.08 5.26
CA GLU A 88 -12.20 -2.62 6.20
C GLU A 88 -13.44 -3.11 5.46
N LYS A 89 -13.88 -2.38 4.43
CA LYS A 89 -15.05 -2.71 3.61
C LYS A 89 -14.74 -3.61 2.42
N PHE A 90 -13.48 -3.70 1.99
CA PHE A 90 -13.09 -4.50 0.83
C PHE A 90 -13.37 -6.00 1.03
N GLN A 91 -14.21 -6.60 0.19
CA GLN A 91 -14.56 -8.02 0.25
C GLN A 91 -14.04 -8.74 -0.99
N THR A 92 -13.32 -9.85 -0.78
CA THR A 92 -12.81 -10.69 -1.85
C THR A 92 -12.46 -12.08 -1.33
N ASP A 93 -12.64 -13.09 -2.17
CA ASP A 93 -12.11 -14.44 -1.94
C ASP A 93 -10.68 -14.60 -2.46
N LYS A 94 -10.17 -13.62 -3.21
CA LYS A 94 -8.82 -13.65 -3.78
C LYS A 94 -7.78 -13.48 -2.68
N LYS A 95 -6.64 -14.14 -2.90
CA LYS A 95 -5.40 -13.94 -2.15
C LYS A 95 -4.31 -13.42 -3.08
N PHE A 96 -3.31 -12.77 -2.50
CA PHE A 96 -2.29 -12.03 -3.23
C PHE A 96 -0.89 -12.49 -2.84
N ASP A 97 0.01 -12.56 -3.82
CA ASP A 97 1.43 -12.87 -3.57
C ASP A 97 2.10 -11.74 -2.79
N PHE A 98 1.70 -10.51 -3.07
CA PHE A 98 2.13 -9.32 -2.36
C PHE A 98 0.93 -8.45 -1.94
N VAL A 99 0.94 -8.00 -0.70
CA VAL A 99 0.03 -6.98 -0.18
C VAL A 99 0.87 -5.78 0.28
N PHE A 100 0.68 -4.63 -0.33
CA PHE A 100 1.35 -3.37 0.01
C PHE A 100 0.41 -2.42 0.76
N CYS A 101 0.95 -1.68 1.72
CA CYS A 101 0.32 -0.58 2.43
C CYS A 101 1.41 0.43 2.80
N ILE A 102 1.76 1.30 1.84
CA ILE A 102 2.93 2.18 1.94
C ILE A 102 2.49 3.58 2.39
N THR A 103 2.87 3.98 3.60
CA THR A 103 2.54 5.27 4.20
C THR A 103 1.02 5.52 4.26
N VAL A 104 0.21 4.51 4.61
CA VAL A 104 -1.27 4.60 4.64
C VAL A 104 -1.85 4.28 6.01
N LEU A 105 -1.29 3.31 6.75
CA LEU A 105 -1.89 2.80 7.99
C LEU A 105 -2.10 3.87 9.06
N GLN A 106 -1.29 4.94 9.10
CA GLN A 106 -1.51 6.05 10.05
C GLN A 106 -2.80 6.84 9.78
N ASP A 107 -3.30 6.80 8.54
CA ASP A 107 -4.53 7.48 8.12
C ASP A 107 -5.79 6.64 8.36
N ILE A 108 -5.63 5.37 8.75
CA ILE A 108 -6.71 4.49 9.21
C ILE A 108 -7.02 4.82 10.69
N PRO A 109 -8.30 4.95 11.08
CA PRO A 109 -8.69 5.16 12.49
C PRO A 109 -8.07 4.13 13.42
N GLU A 110 -7.59 4.56 14.58
CA GLU A 110 -6.80 3.73 15.50
C GLU A 110 -7.51 2.42 15.87
N GLU A 111 -8.82 2.51 16.12
CA GLU A 111 -9.67 1.36 16.48
C GLU A 111 -9.88 0.35 15.33
N GLN A 112 -9.48 0.69 14.11
CA GLN A 112 -9.60 -0.16 12.91
C GLN A 112 -8.25 -0.71 12.44
N ARG A 113 -7.12 -0.18 12.93
CA ARG A 113 -5.78 -0.54 12.45
C ARG A 113 -5.44 -2.01 12.64
N GLU A 114 -5.76 -2.58 13.81
CA GLU A 114 -5.51 -4.00 14.08
C GLU A 114 -6.25 -4.89 13.08
N ASN A 115 -7.55 -4.67 12.93
CA ASN A 115 -8.38 -5.38 11.95
C ASN A 115 -7.88 -5.19 10.51
N ALA A 116 -7.41 -3.99 10.15
CA ALA A 116 -6.84 -3.72 8.83
C ALA A 116 -5.55 -4.53 8.59
N ILE A 117 -4.65 -4.59 9.57
CA ILE A 117 -3.40 -5.36 9.51
C ILE A 117 -3.71 -6.85 9.38
N GLU A 118 -4.55 -7.39 10.26
CA GLU A 118 -4.96 -8.79 10.22
C GLU A 118 -5.59 -9.16 8.88
N LYS A 119 -6.45 -8.28 8.36
CA LYS A 119 -7.07 -8.48 7.06
C LYS A 119 -6.05 -8.51 5.93
N MET A 120 -5.10 -7.57 5.89
CA MET A 120 -4.01 -7.56 4.91
C MET A 120 -3.20 -8.86 4.95
N ILE A 121 -2.76 -9.28 6.15
CA ILE A 121 -2.02 -10.55 6.33
C ILE A 121 -2.89 -11.74 5.90
N SER A 122 -4.17 -11.74 6.23
CA SER A 122 -5.09 -12.81 5.85
C SER A 122 -5.25 -12.91 4.33
N LEU A 123 -5.22 -11.78 3.61
CA LEU A 123 -5.33 -11.69 2.15
C LEU A 123 -4.05 -12.08 1.41
N THR A 124 -2.93 -12.25 2.12
CA THR A 124 -1.67 -12.73 1.56
C THR A 124 -1.73 -14.25 1.33
N ASN A 125 -1.14 -14.72 0.23
CA ASN A 125 -0.93 -16.14 -0.09
C ASN A 125 0.05 -16.78 0.89
N GLU A 126 -0.04 -18.10 1.10
CA GLU A 126 1.01 -18.87 1.76
C GLU A 126 2.36 -18.68 1.03
N GLY A 127 3.41 -18.32 1.76
CA GLY A 127 4.72 -17.96 1.21
C GLY A 127 4.81 -16.56 0.60
N GLY A 128 3.69 -15.82 0.55
CA GLY A 128 3.61 -14.42 0.09
C GLY A 128 4.02 -13.42 1.17
N PHE A 129 3.98 -12.14 0.80
CA PHE A 129 4.47 -11.05 1.66
C PHE A 129 3.45 -9.95 1.87
N THR A 130 3.36 -9.47 3.11
CA THR A 130 2.66 -8.22 3.46
C THR A 130 3.70 -7.17 3.81
N ILE A 131 3.67 -6.03 3.13
CA ILE A 131 4.63 -4.95 3.29
C ILE A 131 3.87 -3.71 3.74
N ILE A 132 4.16 -3.24 4.95
CA ILE A 132 3.54 -2.08 5.55
C ILE A 132 4.62 -1.04 5.85
N SER A 133 4.40 0.22 5.48
CA SER A 133 5.20 1.33 5.99
C SER A 133 4.32 2.42 6.61
N VAL A 134 4.85 3.06 7.65
CA VAL A 134 4.17 4.12 8.40
C VAL A 134 5.12 5.27 8.66
N LEU A 135 4.60 6.49 8.72
CA LEU A 135 5.38 7.66 9.11
C LEU A 135 5.98 7.46 10.51
N LYS A 136 7.27 7.74 10.70
CA LYS A 136 7.94 7.74 12.01
C LYS A 136 7.20 8.61 13.04
N ALA A 137 6.68 9.75 12.59
CA ALA A 137 5.93 10.69 13.42
C ALA A 137 4.56 10.15 13.91
N SER A 138 4.06 9.05 13.33
CA SER A 138 2.79 8.44 13.75
C SER A 138 2.89 7.70 15.09
N GLY A 139 4.10 7.31 15.51
CA GLY A 139 4.32 6.48 16.70
C GLY A 139 3.84 5.03 16.55
N ILE A 140 3.40 4.60 15.37
CA ILE A 140 2.99 3.22 15.11
C ILE A 140 4.22 2.33 15.01
N ASP A 141 4.28 1.29 15.84
CA ASP A 141 5.30 0.25 15.79
C ASP A 141 4.64 -1.13 15.72
N LEU A 142 4.93 -1.88 14.66
CA LEU A 142 4.38 -3.21 14.42
C LEU A 142 5.36 -4.33 14.81
N SER A 143 6.46 -4.02 15.48
CA SER A 143 7.48 -5.00 15.88
C SER A 143 6.93 -6.11 16.78
N ILE A 144 5.89 -5.82 17.57
CA ILE A 144 5.22 -6.81 18.43
C ILE A 144 4.55 -7.95 17.64
N LEU A 145 4.24 -7.69 16.35
CA LEU A 145 3.67 -8.68 15.44
C LEU A 145 4.73 -9.60 14.82
N ASN A 146 6.00 -9.49 15.26
CA ASN A 146 7.14 -10.30 14.79
C ASN A 146 7.29 -10.32 13.26
N PRO A 147 7.48 -9.15 12.61
CA PRO A 147 7.79 -9.09 11.19
C PRO A 147 9.06 -9.90 10.88
N MET A 148 9.16 -10.47 9.67
CA MET A 148 10.41 -11.12 9.24
C MET A 148 11.56 -10.12 9.17
N GLU A 149 11.23 -8.89 8.81
CA GLU A 149 12.17 -7.81 8.61
C GLU A 149 11.47 -6.48 8.90
N SER A 150 12.16 -5.59 9.60
CA SER A 150 11.74 -4.20 9.79
C SER A 150 12.94 -3.27 9.71
N GLY A 151 12.68 -1.99 9.48
CA GLY A 151 13.72 -0.96 9.48
C GLY A 151 13.18 0.39 9.08
N GLU A 152 14.09 1.30 8.74
CA GLU A 152 13.72 2.67 8.35
C GLU A 152 13.98 2.94 6.88
N ILE A 153 13.12 3.76 6.26
CA ILE A 153 13.30 4.27 4.90
C ILE A 153 12.68 5.66 4.77
N GLU A 154 13.49 6.66 4.39
CA GLU A 154 13.06 8.07 4.38
C GLU A 154 12.44 8.46 5.74
N ASN A 155 11.20 8.97 5.74
CA ASN A 155 10.45 9.32 6.94
C ASN A 155 9.60 8.18 7.51
N ASP A 156 9.77 6.95 7.01
CA ASP A 156 8.95 5.80 7.39
C ASP A 156 9.74 4.76 8.18
N ILE A 157 8.99 3.99 8.96
CA ILE A 157 9.38 2.66 9.43
C ILE A 157 8.62 1.66 8.56
N TYR A 158 9.31 0.63 8.07
CA TYR A 158 8.70 -0.44 7.29
C TYR A 158 8.74 -1.77 8.05
N PHE A 159 7.78 -2.62 7.75
CA PHE A 159 7.58 -3.94 8.32
C PHE A 159 7.20 -4.91 7.19
N ILE A 160 7.89 -6.04 7.12
CA ILE A 160 7.64 -7.11 6.13
C ILE A 160 7.24 -8.37 6.89
N PHE A 161 6.06 -8.88 6.58
CA PHE A 161 5.53 -10.12 7.12
C PHE A 161 5.53 -11.19 6.04
N ARG A 162 5.95 -12.42 6.40
CA ARG A 162 5.64 -13.61 5.62
C ARG A 162 4.36 -14.21 6.16
N LYS A 163 3.56 -14.75 5.27
CA LYS A 163 2.62 -15.80 5.63
C LYS A 163 3.26 -17.15 5.35
#